data_AF-A0A349X0W9-F1
#
_entry.id   AF-A0A349X0W9-F1
#
_cell.length_a   1.000
_cell.length_b   1.000
_cell.length_c   1.000
_cell.angle_alpha   90.00
_cell.angle_beta   90.00
_cell.angle_gamma   90.00
#
_symmetry.space_group_name_H-M   'P 1'
#
loop_
_entity.id
_entity.type
_entity.pdbx_description
1 polymer ?
#
loop_
_entity_poly.entity_id
_entity_poly.type
_entity_poly.pdbx_seq_one_letter_code
_entity_poly.pdbx_strand_id
1 'polypeptide(L)' 'MLVAQAADETQKDVDQDGLTDSEEQTYGSDPQNPDSDGDGYLDGAEVSSGYNPVGSGLLPQS' A
#
# COMPACT_ATOMS: atom_id res chain seq x y z
N MET A 1 8.75 -10.03 -28.85
CA MET A 1 9.07 -8.70 -28.30
C MET A 1 8.07 -8.41 -27.20
N LEU A 2 8.47 -8.60 -25.96
CA LEU A 2 7.99 -7.86 -24.78
C LEU A 2 9.11 -8.03 -23.76
N VAL A 3 9.79 -6.92 -23.49
CA VAL A 3 10.85 -6.76 -22.50
C VAL A 3 10.26 -5.87 -21.41
N ALA A 4 10.20 -6.38 -20.18
CA ALA A 4 10.01 -5.68 -18.89
C ALA A 4 9.33 -6.68 -17.94
N GLN A 5 9.79 -6.99 -16.74
CA GLN A 5 10.94 -6.56 -15.96
C GLN A 5 11.39 -7.78 -15.16
N ALA A 6 12.68 -8.08 -15.22
CA ALA A 6 13.34 -8.70 -14.09
C ALA A 6 13.66 -7.52 -13.15
N ALA A 7 12.83 -7.31 -12.13
CA ALA A 7 13.15 -6.41 -11.04
C ALA A 7 12.46 -6.93 -9.79
N ASP A 8 13.29 -7.33 -8.84
CA ASP A 8 13.01 -7.08 -7.42
C ASP A 8 11.90 -7.93 -6.77
N GLU A 9 12.25 -9.12 -6.28
CA GLU A 9 11.38 -9.89 -5.37
C GLU A 9 11.10 -9.18 -4.01
N THR A 10 11.50 -7.91 -3.89
CA THR A 10 11.19 -6.98 -2.80
C THR A 10 10.06 -5.98 -3.12
N GLN A 11 9.55 -5.95 -4.36
CA GLN A 11 8.37 -5.17 -4.77
C GLN A 11 7.21 -6.11 -5.14
N LYS A 12 6.85 -6.99 -4.21
CA LYS A 12 5.59 -7.70 -4.32
C LYS A 12 4.49 -6.75 -3.85
N ASP A 13 3.41 -6.64 -4.62
CA ASP A 13 2.17 -5.94 -4.29
C ASP A 13 1.09 -7.02 -4.43
N VAL A 14 0.73 -7.65 -3.32
CA VAL A 14 -0.08 -8.86 -3.30
C VAL A 14 -1.55 -8.60 -3.58
N ASP A 15 -2.08 -7.51 -3.05
CA ASP A 15 -3.49 -7.14 -3.12
C ASP A 15 -3.79 -6.07 -4.17
N GLN A 16 -2.76 -5.55 -4.83
CA GLN A 16 -2.82 -4.70 -6.02
C GLN A 16 -3.46 -3.35 -5.76
N ASP A 17 -3.21 -2.80 -4.57
CA ASP A 17 -3.78 -1.54 -4.09
C ASP A 17 -2.90 -0.31 -4.45
N GLY A 18 -1.66 -0.58 -4.88
CA GLY A 18 -0.67 0.42 -5.27
C GLY A 18 0.47 0.63 -4.27
N LEU A 19 0.51 -0.09 -3.16
CA LEU A 19 1.66 -0.23 -2.27
C LEU A 19 2.30 -1.60 -2.43
N THR A 20 3.61 -1.65 -2.26
CA THR A 20 4.28 -2.94 -2.11
C THR A 20 4.14 -3.47 -0.70
N ASP A 21 4.20 -4.79 -0.51
CA ASP A 21 4.14 -5.48 0.79
C ASP A 21 5.14 -4.87 1.81
N SER A 22 6.26 -4.32 1.33
CA SER A 22 7.28 -3.64 2.15
C SER A 22 6.88 -2.21 2.54
N GLU A 23 6.23 -1.47 1.65
CA GLU A 23 5.66 -0.15 1.95
C GLU A 23 4.52 -0.28 2.94
N GLU A 24 3.66 -1.27 2.76
CA GLU A 24 2.56 -1.56 3.68
C GLU A 24 3.05 -1.88 5.09
N GLN A 25 4.11 -2.68 5.23
CA GLN A 25 4.77 -2.89 6.53
C GLN A 25 5.31 -1.59 7.16
N THR A 26 5.67 -0.60 6.35
CA THR A 26 6.15 0.71 6.81
C THR A 26 5.00 1.59 7.30
N TYR A 27 3.85 1.54 6.61
CA TYR A 27 2.65 2.28 6.98
C TYR A 27 1.78 1.57 8.04
N GLY A 28 2.01 0.27 8.23
CA GLY A 28 1.28 -0.60 9.16
C GLY A 28 0.05 -1.29 8.56
N SER A 29 -0.23 -1.13 7.26
CA SER A 29 -1.33 -1.80 6.55
C SER A 29 -1.06 -3.30 6.34
N ASP A 30 -2.09 -4.05 5.97
CA ASP A 30 -2.08 -5.50 5.77
C ASP A 30 -1.81 -5.86 4.29
N PRO A 31 -0.65 -6.48 3.96
CA PRO A 31 -0.27 -6.83 2.58
C PRO A 31 -1.14 -7.83 1.83
N GLN A 32 -2.30 -8.18 2.36
CA GLN A 32 -3.25 -9.09 1.71
C GLN A 32 -4.64 -8.49 1.68
N ASN A 33 -4.81 -7.26 2.13
CA ASN A 33 -6.07 -6.59 2.24
C ASN A 33 -5.93 -5.16 1.72
N PRO A 34 -6.49 -4.85 0.53
CA PRO A 34 -6.22 -3.58 -0.13
C PRO A 34 -6.92 -2.37 0.52
N ASP A 35 -7.61 -2.57 1.66
CA ASP A 35 -8.34 -1.58 2.47
C ASP A 35 -8.26 -2.06 3.93
N SER A 36 -7.17 -1.70 4.61
CA SER A 36 -6.79 -2.28 5.91
C SER A 36 -7.67 -1.82 7.06
N ASP A 37 -8.23 -0.62 6.99
CA ASP A 37 -9.13 -0.08 8.00
C ASP A 37 -10.63 -0.30 7.69
N GLY A 38 -10.95 -0.72 6.46
CA GLY A 38 -12.28 -1.12 6.02
C GLY A 38 -13.22 0.06 5.78
N ASP A 39 -12.69 1.26 5.52
CA ASP A 39 -13.48 2.47 5.30
C ASP A 39 -13.92 2.67 3.83
N GLY A 40 -13.40 1.83 2.92
CA GLY A 40 -13.70 1.81 1.50
C GLY A 40 -12.73 2.58 0.61
N TYR A 41 -11.63 3.10 1.17
CA TYR A 41 -10.48 3.62 0.42
C TYR A 41 -9.35 2.58 0.39
N LEU A 42 -8.55 2.59 -0.67
CA LEU A 42 -7.42 1.66 -0.78
C LEU A 42 -6.22 2.22 0.00
N ASP A 43 -5.45 1.38 0.67
CA ASP A 43 -4.32 1.82 1.50
C ASP A 43 -3.32 2.65 0.68
N GLY A 44 -3.02 2.23 -0.55
CA GLY A 44 -2.18 2.97 -1.49
C GLY A 44 -2.76 4.29 -1.97
N ALA A 45 -4.08 4.37 -2.13
CA ALA A 45 -4.75 5.63 -2.48
C ALA A 45 -4.71 6.62 -1.31
N GLU A 46 -4.87 6.12 -0.09
CA GLU A 46 -4.77 6.89 1.14
C GLU A 46 -3.35 7.42 1.35
N VAL A 47 -2.34 6.54 1.26
CA VAL A 47 -0.93 6.93 1.38
C VAL A 47 -0.54 7.97 0.35
N SER A 48 -0.93 7.78 -0.92
CA SER A 48 -0.67 8.74 -1.99
C SER A 48 -1.32 10.11 -1.73
N SER A 49 -2.44 10.11 -0.99
CA SER A 49 -3.21 11.30 -0.64
C SER A 49 -2.87 11.87 0.75
N GLY A 50 -1.98 11.22 1.52
CA GLY A 50 -1.58 11.63 2.86
C GLY A 50 -2.56 11.23 3.98
N TYR A 51 -3.42 10.24 3.74
CA TYR A 51 -4.35 9.64 4.72
C TYR A 51 -3.81 8.33 5.27
N ASN A 52 -4.21 8.02 6.50
CA ASN A 52 -3.72 6.89 7.28
C ASN A 52 -4.42 5.58 6.87
N PRO A 53 -3.70 4.59 6.31
CA PRO A 53 -4.30 3.37 5.78
C PRO A 53 -4.81 2.39 6.86
N VAL A 54 -4.47 2.61 8.13
CA VAL A 54 -4.87 1.72 9.23
C VAL A 54 -5.89 2.34 10.18
N GLY A 55 -6.50 3.45 9.76
CA GLY A 55 -7.54 4.08 10.54
C GLY A 55 -7.73 5.54 10.15
N SER A 56 -8.85 6.10 10.59
CA SER A 56 -9.22 7.46 10.19
C SER A 56 -8.18 8.54 10.51
N GLY A 57 -7.87 9.40 9.54
CA GLY A 57 -7.09 10.61 9.74
C GLY A 57 -6.00 10.82 8.69
N LEU A 58 -5.15 11.82 8.93
CA LEU A 58 -3.97 12.05 8.10
C LEU A 58 -2.84 11.13 8.56
N LEU A 59 -2.01 10.65 7.63
CA LEU A 59 -0.74 10.03 7.96
C LEU A 59 0.07 11.00 8.81
N PRO A 60 0.42 10.64 10.06
CA PRO A 60 1.27 11.49 10.87
C PRO A 60 2.64 11.57 10.18
N GLN A 61 2.85 12.67 9.46
CA GLN A 61 4.16 13.05 8.96
C GLN A 61 5.06 13.20 10.20
N SER A 62 6.01 12.28 10.37
CA SER A 62 6.98 12.33 11.47
C SER A 62 7.79 13.62 11.45
#